data_AF-A0AAD6WV25-F1
#
_entry.id   AF-A0AAD6WV25-F1
#
_cell.length_a   1.000
_cell.length_b   1.000
_cell.length_c   1.000
_cell.angle_alpha   90.00
_cell.angle_beta   90.00
_cell.angle_gamma   90.00
#
_symmetry.space_group_name_H-M   'P 1'
#
loop_
_entity.id
_entity.type
_entity.pdbx_description
1 polymer ?
#
loop_
_entity_poly.entity_id
_entity_poly.type
_entity_poly.pdbx_seq_one_letter_code
_entity_poly.pdbx_strand_id
1 'polypeptide(L)'
;MAKRTWDSSTESILEDLRSNSVPDPADCLAIKTSIAEAEEWLLPSNALSSSDAELDEIRSFISLSSSRLAPIRRLLPEILSIIFLHPSIYSPPALGLQHTFPFTAVSFYWRAVALSTPAFWSRFSISPHGSEGAFQMLQLYLQRSKASSLTIEIRQNTHLDSIHLGIVDRLIQSSERWLRVTFPLDRYTLSLFGAVRGRLSALEVASFSCRSAQSALDVPLQDIIAFEDAPKLHSLSLRNVRQNLPRFPLEQLERALFTNVAASSRLYDDIQVTESAQPGMSLD
;
A
#
# COMPACT_ATOMS: atom_id res chain seq x y z
N MET A 1 -52.44 18.46 -4.13
CA MET A 1 -51.15 17.84 -3.70
C MET A 1 -50.05 18.40 -4.56
N ALA A 2 -49.25 19.32 -4.02
CA ALA A 2 -48.08 19.85 -4.72
C ALA A 2 -47.04 18.73 -4.83
N LYS A 3 -46.57 18.44 -6.05
CA LYS A 3 -45.40 17.57 -6.28
C LYS A 3 -44.23 18.15 -5.49
N ARG A 4 -43.75 17.43 -4.47
CA ARG A 4 -42.60 17.86 -3.66
C ARG A 4 -41.35 17.87 -4.55
N THR A 5 -40.59 18.95 -4.48
CA THR A 5 -39.47 19.32 -5.37
C THR A 5 -38.14 18.61 -5.05
N TRP A 6 -38.17 17.57 -4.22
CA TRP A 6 -36.95 16.91 -3.71
C TRP A 6 -36.24 16.07 -4.77
N ASP A 7 -36.96 15.41 -5.67
CA ASP A 7 -36.39 14.59 -6.74
C ASP A 7 -35.43 15.38 -7.66
N SER A 8 -35.80 16.60 -8.05
CA SER A 8 -34.90 17.45 -8.86
C SER A 8 -33.72 18.00 -8.05
N SER A 9 -33.83 18.02 -6.71
CA SER A 9 -32.82 18.56 -5.80
C SER A 9 -31.77 17.51 -5.44
N THR A 10 -32.14 16.23 -5.36
CA THR A 10 -31.23 15.13 -5.04
C THR A 10 -30.21 14.90 -6.15
N GLU A 11 -30.59 15.01 -7.42
CA GLU A 11 -29.67 14.86 -8.55
C GLU A 11 -28.61 15.97 -8.58
N SER A 12 -29.02 17.23 -8.35
CA SER A 12 -28.09 18.36 -8.18
C SER A 12 -27.15 18.17 -6.99
N ILE A 13 -27.67 17.69 -5.85
CA ILE A 13 -26.84 17.35 -4.69
C ILE A 13 -25.81 16.27 -5.03
N LEU A 14 -26.20 15.24 -5.79
CA LEU A 14 -25.30 14.19 -6.22
C LEU A 14 -24.21 14.70 -7.16
N GLU A 15 -24.53 15.63 -8.07
CA GLU A 15 -23.53 16.29 -8.90
C GLU A 15 -22.52 17.09 -8.08
N ASP A 16 -22.98 17.83 -7.07
CA ASP A 16 -22.09 18.55 -6.14
C ASP A 16 -21.23 17.61 -5.30
N LEU A 17 -21.80 16.49 -4.85
CA LEU A 17 -21.06 15.47 -4.13
C LEU A 17 -19.98 14.85 -5.01
N ARG A 18 -20.26 14.66 -6.30
CA ARG A 18 -19.32 14.15 -7.31
C ARG A 18 -18.25 15.17 -7.69
N SER A 19 -18.59 16.43 -7.88
CA SER A 19 -17.64 17.49 -8.25
C SER A 19 -16.69 17.85 -7.12
N ASN A 20 -17.06 17.51 -5.88
CA ASN A 20 -16.39 17.95 -4.66
C ASN A 20 -16.29 19.47 -4.52
N SER A 21 -17.22 20.19 -5.13
CA SER A 21 -17.40 21.61 -4.84
C SER A 21 -17.64 21.78 -3.35
N VAL A 22 -16.83 22.65 -2.73
CA VAL A 22 -17.06 23.08 -1.35
C VAL A 22 -18.08 24.21 -1.42
N PRO A 23 -19.26 24.05 -0.80
CA PRO A 23 -20.25 25.11 -0.79
C PRO A 23 -19.67 26.35 -0.10
N ASP A 24 -19.96 27.53 -0.65
CA ASP A 24 -19.55 28.77 -0.02
C ASP A 24 -20.30 28.98 1.33
N PRO A 25 -19.95 29.99 2.15
CA PRO A 25 -20.63 30.21 3.42
C PRO A 25 -22.13 30.46 3.30
N ALA A 26 -22.60 31.10 2.22
CA ALA A 26 -24.02 31.36 1.98
C ALA A 26 -24.74 30.07 1.58
N ASP A 27 -24.15 29.27 0.69
CA ASP A 27 -24.65 27.95 0.34
C ASP A 27 -24.71 27.02 1.55
N CYS A 28 -23.68 27.06 2.41
CA CYS A 28 -23.67 26.29 3.65
C CYS A 28 -24.86 26.63 4.56
N LEU A 29 -25.23 27.91 4.65
CA LEU A 29 -26.39 28.34 5.42
C LEU A 29 -27.68 27.86 4.76
N ALA A 30 -27.82 28.03 3.45
CA ALA A 30 -28.99 27.55 2.70
C ALA A 30 -29.20 26.03 2.87
N ILE A 31 -28.13 25.24 2.74
CA ILE A 31 -28.18 23.78 2.92
C ILE A 31 -28.60 23.43 4.35
N LYS A 32 -28.07 24.12 5.37
CA LYS A 32 -28.46 23.89 6.77
C LYS A 32 -29.94 24.20 7.02
N THR A 33 -30.44 25.30 6.44
CA THR A 33 -31.85 25.66 6.53
C THR A 33 -32.72 24.59 5.88
N SER A 34 -32.38 24.13 4.67
CA SER A 34 -33.12 23.06 4.00
C SER A 34 -33.09 21.72 4.76
N ILE A 35 -31.98 21.40 5.44
CA ILE A 35 -31.92 20.23 6.33
C ILE A 35 -32.89 20.40 7.50
N ALA A 36 -32.86 21.55 8.19
CA ALA A 36 -33.73 21.80 9.33
C ALA A 36 -35.22 21.74 8.96
N GLU A 37 -35.59 22.30 7.81
CA GLU A 37 -36.96 22.20 7.27
C GLU A 37 -37.33 20.74 6.97
N ALA A 38 -36.45 19.97 6.35
CA ALA A 38 -36.68 18.55 6.07
C ALA A 38 -36.80 17.70 7.36
N GLU A 39 -36.00 18.00 8.38
CA GLU A 39 -36.09 17.35 9.69
C GLU A 39 -37.42 17.63 10.40
N GLU A 40 -38.01 18.81 10.24
CA GLU A 40 -39.33 19.15 10.78
C GLU A 40 -40.44 18.25 10.21
N TRP A 41 -40.32 17.81 8.96
CA TRP A 41 -41.25 16.85 8.34
C TRP A 41 -41.13 15.44 8.91
N LEU A 42 -40.00 15.07 9.52
CA LEU A 42 -39.81 13.79 10.19
C LEU A 42 -40.37 13.77 11.63
N LEU A 43 -40.85 14.91 12.14
CA LEU A 43 -41.47 14.95 13.46
C LEU A 43 -42.74 14.07 13.50
N PRO A 44 -43.04 13.42 14.64
CA PRO A 44 -44.17 12.49 14.76
C PRO A 44 -45.50 13.08 14.30
N SER A 45 -45.73 14.37 14.57
CA SER A 45 -46.94 15.10 14.19
C SER A 45 -47.19 15.15 12.68
N ASN A 46 -46.11 15.16 11.88
CA ASN A 46 -46.17 15.22 10.41
C ASN A 46 -46.03 13.82 9.78
N ALA A 47 -45.28 12.93 10.43
CA ALA A 47 -45.01 11.57 9.95
C ALA A 47 -46.24 10.65 9.99
N LEU A 48 -47.21 10.89 10.88
CA LEU A 48 -48.43 10.08 11.03
C LEU A 48 -49.32 10.04 9.76
N SER A 49 -49.16 11.00 8.86
CA SER A 49 -49.88 11.07 7.58
C SER A 49 -49.06 10.68 6.36
N SER A 50 -47.78 10.37 6.52
CA SER A 50 -46.86 10.07 5.41
C SER A 50 -46.59 8.58 5.25
N SER A 51 -46.30 8.15 4.02
CA SER A 51 -45.90 6.78 3.71
C SER A 51 -44.43 6.54 4.08
N ASP A 52 -44.06 5.30 4.41
CA ASP A 52 -42.66 4.92 4.67
C ASP A 52 -41.72 5.33 3.51
N ALA A 53 -42.19 5.22 2.26
CA ALA A 53 -41.40 5.62 1.10
C ALA A 53 -41.09 7.13 1.08
N GLU A 54 -42.03 7.98 1.52
CA GLU A 54 -41.82 9.42 1.62
C GLU A 54 -40.84 9.76 2.75
N LEU A 55 -40.94 9.05 3.88
CA LEU A 55 -40.02 9.24 5.01
C LEU A 55 -38.59 8.83 4.62
N ASP A 56 -38.43 7.76 3.86
CA ASP A 56 -37.13 7.32 3.35
C ASP A 56 -36.53 8.31 2.33
N GLU A 57 -37.36 8.92 1.49
CA GLU A 57 -36.92 9.99 0.57
C GLU A 57 -36.40 11.22 1.34
N ILE A 58 -37.13 11.66 2.38
CA ILE A 58 -36.72 12.79 3.24
C ILE A 58 -35.41 12.47 3.97
N ARG A 59 -35.28 11.25 4.52
CA ARG A 59 -34.05 10.80 5.19
C ARG A 59 -32.88 10.75 4.21
N SER A 60 -33.10 10.26 2.99
CA SER A 60 -32.10 10.25 1.93
C SER A 60 -31.64 11.67 1.59
N PHE A 61 -32.57 12.61 1.43
CA PHE A 61 -32.27 14.02 1.20
C PHE A 61 -31.44 14.64 2.32
N ILE A 62 -31.80 14.42 3.59
CA ILE A 62 -31.05 14.92 4.76
C ILE A 62 -29.64 14.33 4.79
N SER A 63 -29.51 13.02 4.56
CA SER A 63 -28.21 12.32 4.56
C SER A 63 -27.28 12.86 3.46
N LEU A 64 -27.80 13.03 2.24
CA LEU A 64 -27.06 13.59 1.12
C LEU A 64 -26.66 15.06 1.36
N SER A 65 -27.59 15.88 1.86
CA SER A 65 -27.33 17.28 2.18
C SER A 65 -26.32 17.45 3.31
N SER A 66 -26.42 16.64 4.37
CA SER A 66 -25.44 16.61 5.46
C SER A 66 -24.06 16.19 4.97
N SER A 67 -24.00 15.25 4.03
CA SER A 67 -22.74 14.83 3.41
C SER A 67 -22.05 15.97 2.65
N ARG A 68 -22.79 16.92 2.06
CA ARG A 68 -22.20 18.13 1.42
C ARG A 68 -21.50 19.04 2.41
N LEU A 69 -21.99 19.09 3.65
CA LEU A 69 -21.45 19.92 4.73
C LEU A 69 -20.36 19.22 5.55
N ALA A 70 -20.10 17.93 5.29
CA ALA A 70 -19.11 17.16 6.04
C ALA A 70 -17.74 17.85 6.02
N PRO A 71 -17.10 18.10 7.19
CA PRO A 71 -15.81 18.79 7.26
C PRO A 71 -14.71 18.14 6.41
N ILE A 72 -14.81 16.82 6.19
CA ILE A 72 -13.88 16.03 5.39
C ILE A 72 -13.76 16.49 3.93
N ARG A 73 -14.79 17.17 3.40
CA ARG A 73 -14.79 17.74 2.04
C ARG A 73 -13.95 19.02 1.93
N ARG A 74 -13.60 19.63 3.06
CA ARG A 74 -12.75 20.83 3.14
C ARG A 74 -11.27 20.49 3.32
N LEU A 75 -10.93 19.21 3.47
CA LEU A 75 -9.54 18.80 3.58
C LEU A 75 -8.83 19.04 2.24
N LEU A 76 -7.72 19.76 2.31
CA LEU A 76 -6.86 19.96 1.16
C LEU A 76 -6.30 18.62 0.66
N PRO A 77 -6.04 18.49 -0.65
CA PRO A 77 -5.49 17.27 -1.23
C PRO A 77 -4.22 16.80 -0.51
N GLU A 78 -3.35 17.72 -0.10
CA GLU A 78 -2.09 17.44 0.57
C GLU A 78 -2.31 16.74 1.93
N ILE A 79 -3.33 17.16 2.68
CA ILE A 79 -3.67 16.54 3.96
C ILE A 79 -4.22 15.13 3.75
N LEU A 80 -5.05 14.94 2.72
CA LEU A 80 -5.54 13.61 2.35
C LEU A 80 -4.40 12.69 1.91
N SER A 81 -3.45 13.19 1.11
CA SER A 81 -2.27 12.42 0.71
C SER A 81 -1.45 12.00 1.94
N ILE A 82 -1.27 12.87 2.94
CA ILE A 82 -0.60 12.51 4.21
C ILE A 82 -1.35 11.38 4.93
N ILE A 83 -2.69 11.47 5.01
CA ILE A 83 -3.52 10.44 5.63
C ILE A 83 -3.38 9.10 4.89
N PHE A 84 -3.41 9.10 3.56
CA PHE A 84 -3.30 7.90 2.73
C PHE A 84 -1.95 7.20 2.88
N LEU A 85 -0.89 7.97 3.14
CA LEU A 85 0.47 7.47 3.29
C LEU A 85 0.80 7.08 4.74
N HIS A 86 -0.09 7.35 5.69
CA HIS A 86 0.17 7.09 7.10
C HIS A 86 0.20 5.57 7.39
N PRO A 87 1.30 5.03 7.95
CA PRO A 87 1.47 3.58 8.13
C PRO A 87 0.42 2.90 9.02
N SER A 88 -0.19 3.62 9.97
CA SER A 88 -1.24 3.07 10.83
C SER A 88 -2.60 2.94 10.15
N ILE A 89 -2.80 3.65 9.03
CA ILE A 89 -4.09 3.70 8.32
C ILE A 89 -4.02 2.83 7.06
N TYR A 90 -2.85 2.83 6.40
CA TYR A 90 -2.66 2.09 5.16
C TYR A 90 -1.69 0.92 5.35
N SER A 91 -2.26 -0.29 5.37
CA SER A 91 -1.48 -1.50 5.12
C SER A 91 -1.26 -1.66 3.62
N PRO A 92 -0.02 -1.95 3.17
CA PRO A 92 0.25 -2.21 1.77
C PRO A 92 -0.61 -3.38 1.26
N PRO A 93 -1.27 -3.23 0.12
CA PRO A 93 -2.08 -4.30 -0.47
C PRO A 93 -1.16 -5.41 -0.97
N ALA A 94 -1.62 -6.64 -0.84
CA ALA A 94 -0.97 -7.85 -1.33
C ALA A 94 -1.46 -8.23 -2.73
N LEU A 95 -0.88 -7.64 -3.78
CA LEU A 95 -1.26 -7.83 -5.18
C LEU A 95 -1.53 -9.32 -5.49
N GLY A 96 -2.63 -9.59 -6.18
CA GLY A 96 -3.14 -10.95 -6.44
C GLY A 96 -4.29 -11.38 -5.52
N LEU A 97 -4.54 -10.65 -4.43
CA LEU A 97 -5.76 -10.79 -3.63
C LEU A 97 -6.80 -9.74 -4.03
N GLN A 98 -8.08 -9.98 -3.71
CA GLN A 98 -9.10 -8.93 -3.83
C GLN A 98 -8.77 -7.80 -2.87
N HIS A 99 -8.46 -6.62 -3.42
CA HIS A 99 -8.21 -5.42 -2.63
C HIS A 99 -9.36 -4.46 -2.75
N THR A 100 -9.94 -4.12 -1.61
CA THR A 100 -10.65 -2.87 -1.46
C THR A 100 -9.63 -1.78 -1.16
N PHE A 101 -9.59 -0.75 -2.00
CA PHE A 101 -8.87 0.47 -1.68
C PHE A 101 -9.82 1.33 -0.84
N PRO A 102 -9.75 1.30 0.50
CA PRO A 102 -10.78 1.89 1.36
C PRO A 102 -10.99 3.37 1.02
N PHE A 103 -9.90 4.10 0.75
CA PHE A 103 -9.97 5.52 0.40
C PHE A 103 -10.71 5.80 -0.91
N THR A 104 -10.57 4.92 -1.90
CA THR A 104 -11.28 5.09 -3.18
C THR A 104 -12.77 4.79 -3.07
N ALA A 105 -13.23 4.17 -1.98
CA ALA A 105 -14.64 3.91 -1.74
C ALA A 105 -15.34 5.03 -0.95
N VAL A 106 -14.59 5.94 -0.31
CA VAL A 106 -15.16 7.00 0.53
C VAL A 106 -15.92 8.05 -0.28
N SER A 107 -15.27 8.63 -1.29
CA SER A 107 -15.86 9.67 -2.13
C SER A 107 -15.14 9.78 -3.47
N PHE A 108 -15.77 10.45 -4.45
CA PHE A 108 -15.11 10.77 -5.71
C PHE A 108 -13.82 11.58 -5.49
N TYR A 109 -13.85 12.54 -4.56
CA TYR A 109 -12.70 13.35 -4.21
C TYR A 109 -11.53 12.54 -3.66
N TRP A 110 -11.79 11.69 -2.67
CA TRP A 110 -10.75 10.84 -2.07
C TRP A 110 -10.15 9.90 -3.11
N ARG A 111 -10.99 9.37 -4.01
CA ARG A 111 -10.53 8.59 -5.15
C ARG A 111 -9.65 9.42 -6.09
N ALA A 112 -10.06 10.63 -6.45
CA ALA A 112 -9.29 11.52 -7.31
C ALA A 112 -7.92 11.86 -6.70
N VAL A 113 -7.87 12.20 -5.41
CA VAL A 113 -6.62 12.47 -4.69
C VAL A 113 -5.75 11.22 -4.59
N ALA A 114 -6.32 10.05 -4.28
CA ALA A 114 -5.56 8.80 -4.23
C ALA A 114 -4.96 8.45 -5.61
N LEU A 115 -5.72 8.65 -6.69
CA LEU A 115 -5.24 8.43 -8.06
C LEU A 115 -4.17 9.43 -8.49
N SER A 116 -4.21 10.68 -7.99
CA SER A 116 -3.24 11.71 -8.31
C SER A 116 -1.99 11.68 -7.42
N THR A 117 -1.98 10.90 -6.33
CA THR A 117 -0.86 10.79 -5.36
C THR A 117 0.06 9.61 -5.71
N PRO A 118 1.23 9.81 -6.36
CA PRO A 118 2.03 8.68 -6.86
C PRO A 118 2.64 7.83 -5.75
N ALA A 119 3.02 8.44 -4.62
CA ALA A 119 3.55 7.74 -3.45
C ALA A 119 2.56 6.72 -2.86
N PHE A 120 1.26 6.92 -3.06
CA PHE A 120 0.24 5.96 -2.61
C PHE A 120 0.37 4.62 -3.35
N TRP A 121 0.81 4.65 -4.60
CA TRP A 121 1.00 3.48 -5.46
C TRP A 121 2.42 2.90 -5.38
N SER A 122 3.31 3.51 -4.60
CA SER A 122 4.71 3.10 -4.53
C SER A 122 4.98 2.05 -3.45
N ARG A 123 3.98 1.71 -2.62
CA ARG A 123 4.10 0.74 -1.54
C ARG A 123 3.10 -0.41 -1.72
N PHE A 124 3.60 -1.61 -1.94
CA PHE A 124 2.77 -2.79 -2.16
C PHE A 124 3.51 -4.08 -1.77
N SER A 125 2.74 -5.14 -1.55
CA SER A 125 3.25 -6.49 -1.38
C SER A 125 2.73 -7.39 -2.50
N ILE A 126 3.42 -8.49 -2.79
CA ILE A 126 2.99 -9.48 -3.79
C ILE A 126 2.66 -10.77 -3.07
N SER A 127 1.44 -11.26 -3.32
CA SER A 127 0.94 -12.51 -2.73
C SER A 127 1.54 -13.73 -3.43
N PRO A 128 1.83 -14.81 -2.67
CA PRO A 128 2.23 -16.09 -3.25
C PRO A 128 1.14 -16.75 -4.10
N HIS A 129 -0.13 -16.43 -3.90
CA HIS A 129 -1.21 -17.01 -4.71
C HIS A 129 -1.54 -16.15 -5.93
N GLY A 130 -0.51 -15.54 -6.53
CA GLY A 130 -0.67 -14.56 -7.59
C GLY A 130 -1.44 -15.15 -8.77
N SER A 131 -2.69 -14.72 -8.93
CA SER A 131 -3.43 -14.94 -10.17
C SER A 131 -2.83 -14.10 -11.30
N GLU A 132 -3.23 -14.36 -12.55
CA GLU A 132 -2.91 -13.49 -13.69
C GLU A 132 -3.13 -11.99 -13.34
N GLY A 133 -4.19 -11.71 -12.58
CA GLY A 133 -4.52 -10.40 -11.99
C GLY A 133 -3.39 -9.69 -11.25
N ALA A 134 -2.48 -10.43 -10.61
CA ALA A 134 -1.35 -9.84 -9.88
C ALA A 134 -0.39 -9.09 -10.81
N PHE A 135 -0.16 -9.60 -12.02
CA PHE A 135 0.74 -8.97 -12.98
C PHE A 135 0.15 -7.67 -13.54
N GLN A 136 -1.14 -7.66 -13.92
CA GLN A 136 -1.77 -6.41 -14.38
C GLN A 136 -1.84 -5.37 -13.25
N MET A 137 -2.12 -5.81 -12.02
CA MET A 137 -2.10 -4.92 -10.87
C MET A 137 -0.70 -4.37 -10.60
N LEU A 138 0.37 -5.17 -10.74
CA LEU A 138 1.74 -4.68 -10.65
C LEU A 138 2.02 -3.60 -11.69
N GLN A 139 1.65 -3.84 -12.95
CA GLN A 139 1.82 -2.84 -14.02
C GLN A 139 1.11 -1.53 -13.68
N LEU A 140 -0.13 -1.61 -13.18
CA LEU A 140 -0.89 -0.45 -12.75
C LEU A 140 -0.21 0.33 -11.62
N TYR A 141 0.33 -0.36 -10.61
CA TYR A 141 1.05 0.27 -9.50
C TYR A 141 2.35 0.93 -9.96
N LEU A 142 3.12 0.25 -10.81
CA LEU A 142 4.34 0.82 -11.39
C LEU A 142 4.05 2.04 -12.26
N GLN A 143 2.96 2.01 -13.05
CA GLN A 143 2.54 3.15 -13.86
C GLN A 143 2.10 4.34 -13.00
N ARG A 144 1.27 4.10 -11.97
CA ARG A 144 0.73 5.18 -11.12
C ARG A 144 1.74 5.73 -10.13
N SER A 145 2.72 4.94 -9.71
CA SER A 145 3.80 5.41 -8.82
C SER A 145 4.79 6.35 -9.52
N LYS A 146 4.77 6.44 -10.85
CA LYS A 146 5.57 7.39 -11.65
C LYS A 146 7.07 7.34 -11.33
N ALA A 147 7.61 8.34 -10.63
CA ALA A 147 9.01 8.41 -10.24
C ALA A 147 9.20 8.19 -8.73
N SER A 148 8.14 7.95 -7.96
CA SER A 148 8.22 7.77 -6.52
C SER A 148 9.03 6.53 -6.14
N SER A 149 9.76 6.60 -5.03
CA SER A 149 10.54 5.49 -4.54
C SER A 149 9.64 4.34 -4.06
N LEU A 150 10.04 3.11 -4.39
CA LEU A 150 9.25 1.90 -4.24
C LEU A 150 9.58 1.17 -2.94
N THR A 151 8.54 0.77 -2.21
CA THR A 151 8.61 -0.15 -1.07
C THR A 151 7.89 -1.44 -1.46
N ILE A 152 8.67 -2.49 -1.67
CA ILE A 152 8.20 -3.76 -2.24
C ILE A 152 8.39 -4.89 -1.23
N GLU A 153 7.35 -5.68 -1.00
CA GLU A 153 7.42 -6.86 -0.15
C GLU A 153 6.90 -8.09 -0.90
N ILE A 154 7.77 -9.05 -1.21
CA ILE A 154 7.34 -10.35 -1.71
C ILE A 154 7.23 -11.29 -0.52
N ARG A 155 6.01 -11.70 -0.19
CA ARG A 155 5.76 -12.56 0.98
C ARG A 155 6.22 -13.98 0.74
N GLN A 156 6.88 -14.53 1.76
CA GLN A 156 7.44 -15.88 1.76
C GLN A 156 6.30 -16.93 1.86
N ASN A 157 5.59 -17.23 0.76
CA ASN A 157 5.07 -18.61 0.64
C ASN A 157 5.07 -19.32 -0.72
N THR A 158 5.61 -18.71 -1.78
CA THR A 158 5.65 -19.36 -3.11
C THR A 158 6.94 -20.08 -3.41
N HIS A 159 6.83 -21.27 -4.01
CA HIS A 159 7.74 -21.62 -5.08
C HIS A 159 7.46 -20.63 -6.22
N LEU A 160 8.45 -19.86 -6.65
CA LEU A 160 8.26 -18.99 -7.81
C LEU A 160 8.12 -19.89 -9.04
N ASP A 161 6.89 -20.01 -9.55
CA ASP A 161 6.62 -20.56 -10.88
C ASP A 161 6.98 -19.54 -11.97
N SER A 162 6.75 -19.88 -13.24
CA SER A 162 7.06 -19.01 -14.37
C SER A 162 6.31 -17.65 -14.33
N ILE A 163 5.12 -17.59 -13.74
CA ILE A 163 4.35 -16.35 -13.59
C ILE A 163 5.07 -15.41 -12.62
N HIS A 164 5.57 -15.97 -11.51
CA HIS A 164 6.35 -15.21 -10.55
C HIS A 164 7.68 -14.67 -11.12
N LEU A 165 8.29 -15.35 -12.08
CA LEU A 165 9.50 -14.84 -12.76
C LEU A 165 9.22 -13.57 -13.55
N GLY A 166 8.10 -13.50 -14.29
CA GLY A 166 7.70 -12.29 -15.02
C GLY A 166 7.44 -11.10 -14.09
N ILE A 167 6.88 -11.36 -12.91
CA ILE A 167 6.69 -10.35 -11.86
C ILE A 167 8.05 -9.83 -11.37
N VAL A 168 8.98 -10.71 -11.02
CA VAL A 168 10.31 -10.32 -10.49
C VAL A 168 11.11 -9.57 -11.56
N ASP A 169 11.12 -10.05 -12.81
CA ASP A 169 11.77 -9.35 -13.92
C ASP A 169 11.22 -7.92 -14.07
N ARG A 170 9.90 -7.78 -14.02
CA ARG A 170 9.27 -6.46 -14.09
C ARG A 170 9.65 -5.54 -12.93
N LEU A 171 9.79 -6.07 -11.72
CA LEU A 171 10.26 -5.29 -10.57
C LEU A 171 11.70 -4.85 -10.76
N ILE A 172 12.57 -5.74 -11.24
CA ILE A 172 14.00 -5.48 -11.49
C ILE A 172 14.21 -4.37 -12.50
N GLN A 173 13.35 -4.28 -13.51
CA GLN A 173 13.36 -3.16 -14.47
C GLN A 173 13.17 -1.79 -13.78
N SER A 174 12.53 -1.74 -12.60
CA SER A 174 12.31 -0.55 -11.79
C SER A 174 13.26 -0.38 -10.60
N SER A 175 14.39 -1.11 -10.59
CA SER A 175 15.36 -1.15 -9.47
C SER A 175 15.94 0.20 -9.05
N GLU A 176 16.09 1.15 -9.98
CA GLU A 176 16.57 2.52 -9.71
C GLU A 176 15.73 3.29 -8.69
N ARG A 177 14.47 2.88 -8.53
CA ARG A 177 13.52 3.53 -7.62
C ARG A 177 13.34 2.75 -6.34
N TRP A 178 14.00 1.62 -6.15
CA TRP A 178 13.82 0.81 -4.94
C TRP A 178 14.33 1.57 -3.72
N LEU A 179 13.44 1.80 -2.76
CA LEU A 179 13.75 2.38 -1.44
C LEU A 179 13.90 1.28 -0.41
N ARG A 180 12.91 0.37 -0.38
CA ARG A 180 12.84 -0.74 0.57
C ARG A 180 12.41 -1.99 -0.18
N VAL A 181 13.17 -3.07 -0.05
CA VAL A 181 12.83 -4.34 -0.67
C VAL A 181 12.89 -5.47 0.32
N THR A 182 11.86 -6.32 0.28
CA THR A 182 11.84 -7.60 0.97
C THR A 182 11.63 -8.69 -0.05
N PHE A 183 12.63 -9.55 -0.26
CA PHE A 183 12.55 -10.64 -1.23
C PHE A 183 12.91 -12.00 -0.63
N PRO A 184 12.22 -13.08 -1.02
CA PRO A 184 12.77 -14.41 -0.87
C PRO A 184 13.99 -14.54 -1.79
N LEU A 185 15.09 -15.10 -1.28
CA LEU A 185 16.22 -15.53 -2.08
C LEU A 185 16.03 -17.01 -2.43
N ASP A 186 15.98 -17.27 -3.71
CA ASP A 186 16.01 -18.60 -4.32
C ASP A 186 16.85 -18.56 -5.61
N ARG A 187 17.14 -19.72 -6.20
CA ARG A 187 18.00 -19.81 -7.40
C ARG A 187 17.59 -18.86 -8.55
N TYR A 188 16.30 -18.54 -8.67
CA TYR A 188 15.78 -17.76 -9.80
C TYR A 188 15.86 -16.26 -9.53
N THR A 189 15.49 -15.81 -8.33
CA THR A 189 15.66 -14.41 -7.94
C THR A 189 17.12 -14.01 -7.96
N LEU A 190 18.01 -14.92 -7.54
CA LEU A 190 19.45 -14.70 -7.57
C LEU A 190 20.03 -14.46 -8.96
N SER A 191 19.64 -15.27 -9.95
CA SER A 191 20.13 -15.08 -11.32
C SER A 191 19.67 -13.75 -11.91
N LEU A 192 18.54 -13.20 -11.46
CA LEU A 192 18.02 -11.93 -11.94
C LEU A 192 18.67 -10.71 -11.25
N PHE A 193 19.17 -10.84 -10.01
CA PHE A 193 19.80 -9.70 -9.32
C PHE A 193 21.10 -9.21 -9.98
N GLY A 194 21.76 -10.02 -10.80
CA GLY A 194 22.88 -9.52 -11.62
C GLY A 194 22.49 -8.27 -12.45
N ALA A 195 21.23 -8.18 -12.88
CA ALA A 195 20.71 -7.06 -13.67
C ALA A 195 20.43 -5.78 -12.87
N VAL A 196 20.41 -5.83 -11.53
CA VAL A 196 20.21 -4.62 -10.70
C VAL A 196 21.53 -3.96 -10.29
N ARG A 197 22.68 -4.55 -10.61
CA ARG A 197 23.99 -3.97 -10.28
C ARG A 197 24.13 -2.55 -10.82
N GLY A 198 24.60 -1.63 -9.99
CA GLY A 198 24.76 -0.21 -10.34
C GLY A 198 23.44 0.56 -10.45
N ARG A 199 22.29 -0.07 -10.18
CA ARG A 199 20.95 0.53 -10.27
C ARG A 199 20.28 0.69 -8.91
N LEU A 200 21.00 0.56 -7.81
CA LEU A 200 20.45 0.60 -6.44
C LEU A 200 20.77 1.90 -5.70
N SER A 201 20.79 3.03 -6.42
CA SER A 201 21.18 4.35 -5.87
C SER A 201 20.21 4.92 -4.83
N ALA A 202 18.96 4.47 -4.83
CA ALA A 202 17.92 4.88 -3.89
C ALA A 202 17.69 3.88 -2.75
N LEU A 203 18.33 2.71 -2.78
CA LEU A 203 18.03 1.62 -1.87
C LEU A 203 18.55 1.90 -0.47
N GLU A 204 17.65 1.96 0.50
CA GLU A 204 17.94 2.24 1.91
C GLU A 204 17.85 0.98 2.79
N VAL A 205 16.87 0.13 2.51
CA VAL A 205 16.58 -1.06 3.32
C VAL A 205 16.41 -2.29 2.46
N ALA A 206 17.16 -3.34 2.76
CA ALA A 206 17.06 -4.62 2.10
C ALA A 206 16.82 -5.74 3.12
N SER A 207 15.82 -6.57 2.88
CA SER A 207 15.53 -7.75 3.68
C SER A 207 15.41 -8.98 2.78
N PHE A 208 16.19 -10.00 3.11
CA PHE A 208 16.29 -11.22 2.33
C PHE A 208 16.10 -12.45 3.21
N SER A 209 15.46 -13.46 2.66
CA SER A 209 15.24 -14.74 3.34
C SER A 209 15.47 -15.91 2.39
N CYS A 210 16.33 -16.84 2.76
CA CYS A 210 16.52 -18.08 2.01
C CYS A 210 15.62 -19.18 2.58
N ARG A 211 15.05 -20.05 1.73
CA ARG A 211 14.03 -21.00 2.16
C ARG A 211 14.40 -22.47 2.25
N SER A 212 15.64 -22.89 2.00
CA SER A 212 15.93 -24.31 2.21
C SER A 212 17.38 -24.68 2.54
N ALA A 213 17.46 -25.81 3.24
CA ALA A 213 18.64 -26.62 3.51
C ALA A 213 18.90 -27.71 2.44
N GLN A 214 17.95 -27.93 1.51
CA GLN A 214 17.89 -29.12 0.65
C GLN A 214 17.98 -28.79 -0.86
N SER A 215 17.60 -27.59 -1.26
CA SER A 215 17.98 -26.99 -2.54
C SER A 215 19.31 -26.28 -2.30
N ALA A 216 20.41 -27.00 -2.44
CA ALA A 216 21.70 -26.36 -2.62
C ALA A 216 21.51 -25.27 -3.69
N LEU A 217 21.69 -24.01 -3.34
CA LEU A 217 21.89 -22.99 -4.36
C LEU A 217 23.20 -23.41 -5.04
N ASP A 218 23.12 -23.92 -6.26
CA ASP A 218 24.31 -24.18 -7.09
C ASP A 218 25.07 -22.87 -7.39
N VAL A 219 24.43 -21.72 -7.13
CA VAL A 219 25.04 -20.40 -7.21
C VAL A 219 25.53 -19.98 -5.82
N PRO A 220 26.84 -19.81 -5.63
CA PRO A 220 27.41 -19.22 -4.43
C PRO A 220 26.86 -17.80 -4.24
N LEU A 221 26.20 -17.55 -3.11
CA LEU A 221 25.67 -16.23 -2.77
C LEU A 221 26.73 -15.09 -2.81
N GLN A 222 28.01 -15.42 -2.62
CA GLN A 222 29.14 -14.49 -2.76
C GLN A 222 29.28 -13.84 -4.16
N ASP A 223 28.70 -14.46 -5.19
CA ASP A 223 28.74 -13.97 -6.57
C ASP A 223 27.67 -12.87 -6.80
N ILE A 224 26.79 -12.66 -5.81
CA ILE A 224 25.82 -11.58 -5.82
C ILE A 224 26.53 -10.30 -5.35
N ILE A 225 27.07 -9.59 -6.34
CA ILE A 225 27.72 -8.28 -6.19
C ILE A 225 26.77 -7.12 -6.47
N ALA A 226 25.50 -7.41 -6.77
CA ALA A 226 24.52 -6.42 -7.19
C ALA A 226 24.29 -5.31 -6.14
N PHE A 227 24.48 -5.63 -4.86
CA PHE A 227 24.27 -4.74 -3.73
C PHE A 227 25.54 -4.01 -3.28
N GLU A 228 26.71 -4.31 -3.84
CA GLU A 228 27.98 -3.63 -3.55
C GLU A 228 27.86 -2.13 -3.89
N ASP A 229 27.19 -1.81 -5.00
CA ASP A 229 26.98 -0.46 -5.51
C ASP A 229 25.66 0.18 -5.01
N ALA A 230 25.33 0.02 -3.73
CA ALA A 230 24.11 0.57 -3.11
C ALA A 230 24.46 1.66 -2.05
N PRO A 231 24.77 2.90 -2.45
CA PRO A 231 25.40 3.92 -1.60
C PRO A 231 24.52 4.45 -0.45
N LYS A 232 23.21 4.17 -0.47
CA LYS A 232 22.27 4.59 0.59
C LYS A 232 21.84 3.45 1.49
N LEU A 233 22.30 2.23 1.24
CA LEU A 233 21.88 1.04 1.98
C LEU A 233 22.44 1.13 3.40
N HIS A 234 21.56 1.33 4.37
CA HIS A 234 21.95 1.47 5.78
C HIS A 234 21.28 0.42 6.68
N SER A 235 20.28 -0.32 6.17
CA SER A 235 19.63 -1.41 6.91
C SER A 235 19.56 -2.69 6.09
N LEU A 236 20.15 -3.77 6.62
CA LEU A 236 20.17 -5.10 6.02
C LEU A 236 19.60 -6.16 6.98
N SER A 237 18.73 -7.03 6.48
CA SER A 237 18.26 -8.20 7.22
C SER A 237 18.42 -9.44 6.36
N LEU A 238 19.18 -10.44 6.81
CA LEU A 238 19.33 -11.74 6.17
C LEU A 238 18.82 -12.84 7.09
N ARG A 239 17.92 -13.68 6.57
CA ARG A 239 17.35 -14.81 7.31
C ARG A 239 17.62 -16.13 6.61
N ASN A 240 17.97 -17.16 7.39
CA ASN A 240 18.15 -18.54 6.94
C ASN A 240 19.21 -18.72 5.83
N VAL A 241 20.25 -17.88 5.83
CA VAL A 241 21.29 -17.90 4.79
C VAL A 241 22.42 -18.86 5.17
N ARG A 242 22.50 -20.03 4.52
CA ARG A 242 23.49 -21.07 4.86
C ARG A 242 24.79 -21.04 4.05
N GLN A 243 24.96 -20.08 3.16
CA GLN A 243 26.15 -19.92 2.31
C GLN A 243 26.87 -18.60 2.62
N ASN A 244 28.05 -18.39 2.00
CA ASN A 244 28.79 -17.14 2.08
C ASN A 244 27.91 -15.96 1.70
N LEU A 245 27.94 -14.88 2.47
CA LEU A 245 27.04 -13.76 2.24
C LEU A 245 27.32 -13.06 0.89
N PRO A 246 26.29 -12.49 0.25
CA PRO A 246 26.47 -11.50 -0.82
C PRO A 246 27.40 -10.37 -0.38
N ARG A 247 28.04 -9.70 -1.34
CA ARG A 247 28.80 -8.49 -1.04
C ARG A 247 27.84 -7.33 -0.80
N PHE A 248 28.02 -6.66 0.32
CA PHE A 248 27.28 -5.47 0.72
C PHE A 248 28.26 -4.39 1.16
N PRO A 249 27.89 -3.11 1.08
CA PRO A 249 28.69 -2.01 1.62
C PRO A 249 28.55 -2.00 3.16
N LEU A 250 29.24 -2.93 3.82
CA LEU A 250 29.11 -3.15 5.27
C LEU A 250 29.44 -1.91 6.10
N GLU A 251 30.37 -1.09 5.63
CA GLU A 251 30.87 0.11 6.33
C GLU A 251 29.79 1.19 6.59
N GLN A 252 28.73 1.22 5.78
CA GLN A 252 27.63 2.19 5.88
C GLN A 252 26.36 1.60 6.52
N LEU A 253 26.38 0.33 6.94
CA LEU A 253 25.24 -0.30 7.59
C LEU A 253 25.09 0.18 9.04
N GLU A 254 23.98 0.83 9.34
CA GLU A 254 23.56 1.20 10.70
C GLU A 254 22.85 0.04 11.41
N ARG A 255 22.19 -0.82 10.63
CA ARG A 255 21.39 -1.93 11.14
C ARG A 255 21.64 -3.18 10.31
N ALA A 256 22.16 -4.22 10.95
CA ALA A 256 22.37 -5.51 10.30
C ALA A 256 21.78 -6.62 11.19
N LEU A 257 20.81 -7.37 10.64
CA LEU A 257 20.17 -8.49 11.33
C LEU A 257 20.45 -9.78 10.57
N PHE A 258 21.16 -10.70 11.21
CA PHE A 258 21.48 -12.02 10.67
C PHE A 258 20.83 -13.08 11.55
N THR A 259 19.84 -13.80 11.03
CA THR A 259 19.15 -14.86 11.77
C THR A 259 19.31 -16.20 11.07
N ASN A 260 19.75 -17.24 11.77
CA ASN A 260 19.98 -18.58 11.20
C ASN A 260 20.91 -18.54 9.97
N VAL A 261 22.00 -17.78 10.09
CA VAL A 261 23.02 -17.65 9.06
C VAL A 261 24.16 -18.61 9.40
N ALA A 262 24.63 -19.42 8.44
CA ALA A 262 25.80 -20.26 8.67
C ALA A 262 27.01 -19.36 8.92
N ALA A 263 27.74 -19.61 10.00
CA ALA A 263 28.86 -18.77 10.41
C ALA A 263 29.94 -18.74 9.31
N SER A 264 29.98 -17.67 8.53
CA SER A 264 31.17 -17.29 7.78
C SER A 264 32.05 -16.52 8.77
N SER A 265 33.24 -17.06 9.07
CA SER A 265 34.16 -16.58 10.10
C SER A 265 34.62 -15.12 9.94
N ARG A 266 34.28 -14.43 8.84
CA ARG A 266 34.73 -13.05 8.56
C ARG A 266 33.76 -11.94 8.95
N LEU A 267 32.48 -12.23 9.20
CA LEU A 267 31.46 -11.20 9.43
C LEU A 267 31.17 -10.93 10.92
N TYR A 268 31.50 -11.89 11.79
CA TYR A 268 31.25 -11.76 13.22
C TYR A 268 32.25 -10.83 13.93
N ASP A 269 33.40 -10.57 13.31
CA ASP A 269 34.43 -9.70 13.91
C ASP A 269 34.08 -8.20 13.79
N ASP A 270 33.30 -7.80 12.77
CA ASP A 270 33.06 -6.38 12.43
C ASP A 270 31.66 -5.86 12.77
N ILE A 271 30.69 -6.72 13.11
CA ILE A 271 29.29 -6.30 13.34
C ILE A 271 28.77 -6.89 14.65
N GLN A 272 28.22 -6.04 15.52
CA GLN A 272 27.46 -6.45 16.72
C GLN A 272 26.21 -7.24 16.30
N VAL A 273 26.36 -8.55 16.11
CA VAL A 273 25.25 -9.46 15.81
C VAL A 273 24.38 -9.55 17.05
N THR A 274 23.22 -8.89 17.05
CA THR A 274 22.16 -9.17 18.03
C THR A 274 21.56 -10.54 17.72
N GLU A 275 22.05 -11.58 18.39
CA GLU A 275 21.38 -12.88 18.44
C GLU A 275 20.06 -12.73 19.20
N SER A 276 18.94 -12.68 18.47
CA SER A 276 17.63 -12.88 19.08
C SER A 276 17.42 -14.39 19.30
N ALA A 277 17.78 -14.89 20.48
CA ALA A 277 17.42 -16.23 20.91
C ALA A 277 15.90 -16.32 21.08
N GLN A 278 15.23 -17.24 20.39
CA GLN A 278 13.85 -17.61 20.73
C GLN A 278 13.89 -18.52 21.98
N PRO A 279 13.14 -18.20 23.06
CA PRO A 279 13.01 -19.13 24.18
C PRO A 279 12.16 -20.33 23.73
N GLY A 280 12.67 -21.52 24.01
CA GLY A 280 12.07 -22.78 23.61
C GLY A 280 10.61 -22.91 24.05
N MET A 281 9.76 -23.33 23.10
CA MET A 281 8.52 -24.01 23.44
C MET A 281 8.88 -25.41 23.90
N SER A 282 8.76 -25.66 25.21
CA SER A 282 8.62 -27.01 25.74
C SER A 282 7.29 -27.58 25.25
N LEU A 283 7.35 -28.77 24.67
CA LEU A 283 6.20 -29.64 24.53
C LEU A 283 5.88 -30.21 25.91
N ASP A 284 4.70 -29.89 26.41
CA ASP A 284 3.88 -30.78 27.22
C ASP A 284 2.56 -31.03 26.46
#